data_AF-A0A3B8Z9B4-F1
#
_entry.id   AF-A0A3B8Z9B4-F1
#
_cell.length_a   1.000
_cell.length_b   1.000
_cell.length_c   1.000
_cell.angle_alpha   90.00
_cell.angle_beta   90.00
_cell.angle_gamma   90.00
#
_symmetry.space_group_name_H-M   'P 1'
#
loop_
_entity.id
_entity.type
_entity.pdbx_description
1 polymer ?
#
loop_
_entity_poly.entity_id
_entity_poly.type
_entity_poly.pdbx_seq_one_letter_code
_entity_poly.pdbx_strand_id
1 'polypeptide(L)'
;MDNYWSYRLAESPTLATAAGMKDYNHLLPQVSPLDQSRRLRAERAFLLQLREIGRTDLSAENRINYDLLAWVLETSIESMELNTDRIPFNTFSSFFTGALRASYGVSMTTEEDYRAYVSRIREFPRYFAENIDNMREGMRSGFVLPKVIIDGVLPTVRAQVYDNPDNSSLFEPIAEVSDRLSAVVQEQIRVEAREAIRSYAIPAFRELAEFLQNEYYPMATEGIAAQDLSNGDAFYAHQIKVYTTRTDLSADQIHNIGLSEVARIHTEMEEV
;
A
#
# COMPACT_ATOMS: atom_id res chain seq x y z
N MET A 1 15.94 0.96 17.71
CA MET A 1 14.55 1.35 17.41
C MET A 1 14.51 2.69 16.68
N ASP A 2 14.99 3.77 17.30
CA ASP A 2 14.90 5.14 16.74
C ASP A 2 15.50 5.33 15.34
N ASN A 3 16.64 4.69 15.08
CA ASN A 3 17.27 4.72 13.74
C ASN A 3 16.37 4.06 12.69
N TYR A 4 15.77 2.92 13.02
CA TYR A 4 14.86 2.24 12.10
C TYR A 4 13.56 3.03 11.91
N TRP A 5 13.04 3.63 12.98
CA TRP A 5 11.85 4.49 12.90
C TRP A 5 12.08 5.70 11.99
N SER A 6 13.20 6.40 12.16
CA SER A 6 13.59 7.52 11.30
C SER A 6 13.73 7.10 9.84
N TYR A 7 14.37 5.96 9.60
CA TYR A 7 14.46 5.36 8.26
C TYR A 7 13.07 5.06 7.69
N ARG A 8 12.19 4.44 8.47
CA ARG A 8 10.86 4.04 8.02
C ARG A 8 10.00 5.25 7.63
N LEU A 9 10.11 6.35 8.36
CA LEU A 9 9.45 7.61 8.03
C LEU A 9 9.97 8.18 6.71
N ALA A 10 11.28 8.19 6.50
CA ALA A 10 11.88 8.65 5.25
C ALA A 10 11.45 7.81 4.03
N GLU A 11 11.31 6.49 4.20
CA GLU A 11 10.84 5.57 3.15
C GLU A 11 9.32 5.59 2.92
N SER A 12 8.56 6.22 3.80
CA SER A 12 7.10 6.18 3.77
C SER A 12 6.51 7.57 3.94
N PRO A 13 6.52 8.40 2.87
CA PRO A 13 6.06 9.79 2.96
C PRO A 13 4.65 9.96 3.54
N THR A 14 3.73 9.05 3.22
CA THR A 14 2.37 9.07 3.75
C THR A 14 2.29 8.73 5.24
N LEU A 15 3.18 7.85 5.73
CA LEU A 15 3.32 7.57 7.16
C LEU A 15 3.96 8.76 7.89
N ALA A 16 4.97 9.38 7.28
CA ALA A 16 5.60 10.58 7.83
C ALA A 16 4.60 11.73 7.96
N THR A 17 3.77 11.96 6.94
CA THR A 17 2.64 12.89 7.02
C THR A 17 1.66 12.54 8.13
N ALA A 18 1.24 11.27 8.24
CA ALA A 18 0.35 10.83 9.32
C ALA A 18 0.96 10.99 10.73
N ALA A 19 2.29 10.94 10.83
CA ALA A 19 3.05 11.23 12.05
C ALA A 19 3.28 12.73 12.30
N GLY A 20 2.75 13.62 11.44
CA GLY A 20 2.85 15.07 11.57
C GLY A 20 4.07 15.71 10.91
N MET A 21 4.85 14.96 10.13
CA MET A 21 6.02 15.49 9.42
C MET A 21 5.60 16.15 8.10
N LYS A 22 5.61 17.49 8.09
CA LYS A 22 5.12 18.29 6.96
C LYS A 22 5.99 18.18 5.70
N ASP A 23 7.29 17.94 5.84
CA ASP A 23 8.24 17.86 4.73
C ASP A 23 7.89 16.78 3.70
N TYR A 24 7.05 15.81 4.08
CA TYR A 24 6.63 14.70 3.22
C TYR A 24 5.23 14.90 2.60
N ASN A 25 4.52 15.98 2.95
CA ASN A 25 3.14 16.23 2.54
C ASN A 25 2.94 16.32 1.03
N HIS A 26 4.01 16.57 0.27
CA HIS A 26 4.01 16.72 -1.18
C HIS A 26 4.36 15.43 -1.94
N LEU A 27 4.68 14.34 -1.26
CA LEU A 27 5.21 13.12 -1.85
C LEU A 27 4.23 11.95 -1.76
N LEU A 28 4.27 11.09 -2.78
CA LEU A 28 3.78 9.70 -2.73
C LEU A 28 4.96 8.73 -2.61
N PRO A 29 4.76 7.49 -2.11
CA PRO A 29 5.82 6.50 -2.03
C PRO A 29 6.52 6.27 -3.38
N GLN A 30 7.81 5.95 -3.33
CA GLN A 30 8.57 5.47 -4.47
C GLN A 30 8.55 3.94 -4.45
N VAL A 31 8.03 3.33 -5.51
CA VAL A 31 7.73 1.89 -5.57
C VAL A 31 8.41 1.20 -6.74
N SER A 32 9.40 1.84 -7.36
CA SER A 32 10.18 1.24 -8.45
C SER A 32 11.02 0.05 -7.96
N PRO A 33 11.48 -0.84 -8.86
CA PRO A 33 12.43 -1.91 -8.51
C PRO A 33 13.73 -1.41 -7.87
N LEU A 34 14.19 -0.20 -8.20
CA LEU A 34 15.37 0.41 -7.58
C LEU A 34 15.11 0.76 -6.12
N ASP A 35 13.90 1.25 -5.80
CA ASP A 35 13.50 1.56 -4.43
C ASP A 35 13.38 0.29 -3.59
N GLN A 36 12.78 -0.77 -4.13
CA GLN A 36 12.73 -2.06 -3.44
C GLN A 36 14.12 -2.62 -3.18
N SER A 37 15.01 -2.55 -4.17
CA SER A 37 16.40 -2.99 -4.01
C SER A 37 17.15 -2.17 -2.94
N ARG A 38 16.89 -0.86 -2.87
CA ARG A 38 17.47 0.03 -1.86
C ARG A 38 16.93 -0.31 -0.46
N ARG A 39 15.62 -0.50 -0.33
CA ARG A 39 14.96 -0.89 0.93
C ARG A 39 15.45 -2.25 1.43
N LEU A 40 15.53 -3.24 0.56
CA LEU A 40 16.02 -4.58 0.91
C LEU A 40 17.45 -4.54 1.48
N ARG A 41 18.34 -3.75 0.87
CA ARG A 41 19.71 -3.59 1.40
C ARG A 41 19.72 -2.93 2.78
N ALA A 42 18.94 -1.87 2.96
CA ALA A 42 18.88 -1.15 4.23
C ALA A 42 18.28 -2.02 5.34
N GLU A 43 17.17 -2.72 5.08
CA GLU A 43 16.51 -3.56 6.08
C GLU A 43 17.35 -4.78 6.46
N ARG A 44 18.06 -5.38 5.50
CA ARG A 44 19.06 -6.42 5.83
C ARG A 44 20.16 -5.88 6.75
N ALA A 45 20.63 -4.66 6.52
CA ALA A 45 21.62 -4.04 7.39
C ALA A 45 21.07 -3.79 8.81
N PHE A 46 19.83 -3.30 8.93
CA PHE A 46 19.16 -3.16 10.23
C PHE A 46 18.98 -4.49 10.95
N LEU A 47 18.61 -5.55 10.24
CA LEU A 47 18.43 -6.88 10.83
C LEU A 47 19.76 -7.45 11.34
N LEU A 48 20.86 -7.23 10.62
CA LEU A 48 22.20 -7.61 11.07
C LEU A 48 22.58 -6.85 12.35
N GLN A 49 22.41 -5.53 12.38
CA GLN A 49 22.66 -4.71 13.58
C GLN A 49 21.81 -5.15 14.77
N LEU A 50 20.53 -5.47 14.53
CA LEU A 50 19.65 -5.98 15.59
C LEU A 50 20.18 -7.30 16.14
N ARG A 51 20.64 -8.22 15.29
CA ARG A 51 21.16 -9.54 15.70
C ARG A 51 22.48 -9.50 16.45
N GLU A 52 23.24 -8.41 16.35
CA GLU A 52 24.43 -8.17 17.18
C GLU A 52 24.07 -7.87 18.65
N ILE A 53 22.82 -7.47 18.91
CA ILE A 53 22.35 -7.22 20.28
C ILE A 53 22.01 -8.56 20.93
N GLY A 54 22.70 -8.87 22.03
CA GLY A 54 22.43 -10.06 22.85
C GLY A 54 21.03 -10.00 23.46
N ARG A 55 20.07 -10.73 22.88
CA ARG A 55 18.67 -10.74 23.35
C ARG A 55 18.54 -11.09 24.84
N THR A 56 19.39 -11.98 25.35
CA THR A 56 19.40 -12.38 26.78
C THR A 56 19.79 -11.25 27.71
N ASP A 57 20.53 -10.26 27.21
CA ASP A 57 21.07 -9.14 27.99
C ASP A 57 20.06 -7.99 28.10
N LEU A 58 18.94 -8.08 27.36
CA LEU A 58 17.86 -7.10 27.37
C LEU A 58 16.88 -7.33 28.54
N SER A 59 16.30 -6.22 29.02
CA SER A 59 15.13 -6.25 29.90
C SER A 59 13.95 -6.95 29.23
N ALA A 60 12.96 -7.41 30.02
CA ALA A 60 11.78 -8.08 29.49
C ALA A 60 11.05 -7.23 28.42
N GLU A 61 10.89 -5.93 28.67
CA GLU A 61 10.30 -4.98 27.71
C GLU A 61 11.13 -4.86 26.44
N ASN A 62 12.46 -4.73 26.56
CA ASN A 62 13.32 -4.60 25.39
C ASN A 62 13.44 -5.90 24.58
N ARG A 63 13.21 -7.07 25.19
CA ARG A 63 13.08 -8.33 24.44
C ARG A 63 11.84 -8.32 23.56
N ILE A 64 10.73 -7.75 24.01
CA ILE A 64 9.52 -7.58 23.18
C ILE A 64 9.81 -6.64 22.01
N ASN A 65 10.46 -5.50 22.27
CA ASN A 65 10.85 -4.55 21.21
C ASN A 65 11.80 -5.19 20.19
N TYR A 66 12.76 -6.00 20.67
CA TYR A 66 13.67 -6.77 19.83
C TYR A 66 12.90 -7.75 18.94
N ASP A 67 12.04 -8.59 19.53
CA ASP A 67 11.31 -9.63 18.82
C ASP A 67 10.35 -9.03 17.78
N LEU A 68 9.68 -7.92 18.14
CA LEU A 68 8.80 -7.19 17.23
C LEU A 68 9.58 -6.60 16.05
N LEU A 69 10.70 -5.92 16.30
CA LEU A 69 11.51 -5.35 15.22
C LEU A 69 12.10 -6.44 14.32
N ALA A 70 12.55 -7.55 14.89
CA ALA A 70 13.02 -8.70 14.12
C ALA A 70 11.90 -9.21 13.20
N TRP A 71 10.69 -9.40 13.73
CA TRP A 71 9.54 -9.83 12.93
C TRP A 71 9.20 -8.83 11.80
N VAL A 72 9.17 -7.52 12.08
CA VAL A 72 8.89 -6.48 11.08
C VAL A 72 9.93 -6.52 9.95
N LEU A 73 11.22 -6.58 10.30
CA LEU A 73 12.30 -6.61 9.32
C LEU A 73 12.29 -7.90 8.51
N GLU A 74 12.16 -9.05 9.16
CA GLU A 74 12.19 -10.35 8.48
C GLU A 74 11.00 -10.53 7.53
N THR A 75 9.80 -10.10 7.93
CA THR A 75 8.63 -10.17 7.04
C THR A 75 8.76 -9.18 5.88
N SER A 76 9.23 -7.95 6.11
CA SER A 76 9.43 -6.97 5.04
C SER A 76 10.51 -7.43 4.03
N ILE A 77 11.63 -7.98 4.51
CA ILE A 77 12.69 -8.56 3.68
C ILE A 77 12.14 -9.72 2.84
N GLU A 78 11.43 -10.66 3.46
CA GLU A 78 10.84 -11.82 2.77
C GLU A 78 9.84 -11.39 1.69
N SER A 79 9.01 -10.37 1.97
CA SER A 79 8.09 -9.79 0.99
C SER A 79 8.82 -9.21 -0.24
N MET A 80 9.93 -8.49 -0.02
CA MET A 80 10.76 -7.96 -1.11
C MET A 80 11.49 -9.05 -1.90
N GLU A 81 11.98 -10.09 -1.22
CA GLU A 81 12.62 -11.25 -1.86
C GLU A 81 11.62 -12.06 -2.71
N LEU A 82 10.39 -12.19 -2.21
CA LEU A 82 9.27 -12.78 -2.95
C LEU A 82 8.72 -11.84 -4.02
N ASN A 83 9.15 -10.57 -4.06
CA ASN A 83 8.70 -9.51 -4.98
C ASN A 83 7.16 -9.43 -5.06
N THR A 84 6.53 -9.24 -3.91
CA THR A 84 5.06 -9.15 -3.78
C THR A 84 4.47 -7.88 -4.41
N ASP A 85 5.26 -6.82 -4.57
CA ASP A 85 4.83 -5.53 -5.14
C ASP A 85 4.34 -5.62 -6.59
N ARG A 86 4.61 -6.73 -7.28
CA ARG A 86 4.10 -7.02 -8.63
C ARG A 86 2.58 -7.24 -8.69
N ILE A 87 1.92 -7.38 -7.54
CA ILE A 87 0.46 -7.32 -7.38
C ILE A 87 0.06 -6.22 -6.38
N PRO A 88 0.13 -4.93 -6.76
CA PRO A 88 0.02 -3.79 -5.84
C PRO A 88 -1.42 -3.50 -5.35
N PHE A 89 -2.35 -4.43 -5.58
CA PHE A 89 -3.71 -4.35 -5.08
C PHE A 89 -4.38 -5.72 -4.94
N ASN A 90 -5.48 -5.74 -4.19
CA ASN A 90 -6.44 -6.82 -4.07
C ASN A 90 -7.84 -6.20 -3.83
N THR A 91 -8.83 -7.00 -3.46
CA THR A 91 -10.21 -6.53 -3.20
C THR A 91 -10.31 -5.54 -2.03
N PHE A 92 -9.38 -5.60 -1.06
CA PHE A 92 -9.44 -4.83 0.19
C PHE A 92 -8.47 -3.66 0.23
N SER A 93 -7.35 -3.74 -0.49
CA SER A 93 -6.29 -2.74 -0.48
C SER A 93 -5.78 -2.48 -1.90
N SER A 94 -5.49 -1.23 -2.23
CA SER A 94 -4.90 -0.87 -3.51
C SER A 94 -4.08 0.41 -3.43
N PHE A 95 -3.03 0.49 -4.24
CA PHE A 95 -2.22 1.71 -4.36
C PHE A 95 -3.09 2.92 -4.76
N PHE A 96 -4.09 2.73 -5.64
CA PHE A 96 -4.95 3.82 -6.11
C PHE A 96 -5.95 4.30 -5.04
N THR A 97 -6.46 3.43 -4.16
CA THR A 97 -7.21 3.91 -2.98
C THR A 97 -6.32 4.65 -1.99
N GLY A 98 -5.05 4.24 -1.86
CA GLY A 98 -4.03 4.99 -1.12
C GLY A 98 -3.82 6.39 -1.70
N ALA A 99 -3.74 6.51 -3.03
CA ALA A 99 -3.64 7.79 -3.72
C ALA A 99 -4.87 8.69 -3.50
N LEU A 100 -6.09 8.12 -3.52
CA LEU A 100 -7.33 8.86 -3.21
C LEU A 100 -7.36 9.40 -1.76
N ARG A 101 -6.57 8.82 -0.85
CA ARG A 101 -6.37 9.31 0.52
C ARG A 101 -5.20 10.29 0.63
N ALA A 102 -4.79 10.97 -0.44
CA ALA A 102 -3.63 11.86 -0.46
C ALA A 102 -3.71 13.03 0.56
N SER A 103 -4.91 13.43 0.98
CA SER A 103 -5.11 14.47 2.01
C SER A 103 -4.94 13.94 3.44
N TYR A 104 -4.97 12.63 3.64
CA TYR A 104 -4.91 12.01 4.97
C TYR A 104 -3.61 12.38 5.70
N GLY A 105 -3.76 12.88 6.93
CA GLY A 105 -2.66 13.36 7.77
C GLY A 105 -2.13 14.76 7.43
N VAL A 106 -2.57 15.39 6.33
CA VAL A 106 -2.23 16.79 6.03
C VAL A 106 -3.12 17.70 6.87
N SER A 107 -2.54 18.70 7.55
CA SER A 107 -3.30 19.57 8.46
C SER A 107 -4.30 20.49 7.74
N MET A 108 -4.07 20.81 6.46
CA MET A 108 -4.94 21.64 5.63
C MET A 108 -5.29 22.99 6.28
N THR A 109 -4.31 23.65 6.89
CA THR A 109 -4.53 24.90 7.65
C THR A 109 -3.84 26.12 7.04
N THR A 110 -2.63 25.94 6.50
CA THR A 110 -1.84 27.02 5.90
C THR A 110 -1.82 26.88 4.38
N GLU A 111 -1.50 27.97 3.67
CA GLU A 111 -1.31 27.94 2.22
C GLU A 111 -0.30 26.85 1.79
N GLU A 112 0.77 26.67 2.56
CA GLU A 112 1.77 25.62 2.33
C GLU A 112 1.19 24.20 2.45
N ASP A 113 0.33 23.94 3.44
CA ASP A 113 -0.32 22.63 3.60
C ASP A 113 -1.16 22.30 2.35
N TYR A 114 -1.96 23.25 1.86
CA TYR A 114 -2.78 23.08 0.65
C TYR A 114 -1.92 22.88 -0.60
N ARG A 115 -0.86 23.67 -0.77
CA ARG A 115 0.05 23.54 -1.93
C ARG A 115 0.83 22.23 -1.91
N ALA A 116 1.22 21.74 -0.73
CA ALA A 116 1.83 20.43 -0.58
C ALA A 116 0.85 19.32 -0.99
N TYR A 117 -0.40 19.39 -0.55
CA TYR A 117 -1.43 18.45 -0.98
C TYR A 117 -1.65 18.47 -2.51
N VAL A 118 -1.77 19.66 -3.12
CA VAL A 118 -1.87 19.80 -4.59
C VAL A 118 -0.64 19.21 -5.29
N SER A 119 0.57 19.44 -4.74
CA SER A 119 1.79 18.83 -5.27
C SER A 119 1.78 17.30 -5.18
N ARG A 120 1.23 16.73 -4.09
CA ARG A 120 1.07 15.28 -3.96
C ARG A 120 0.13 14.70 -5.02
N ILE A 121 -0.90 15.44 -5.44
CA ILE A 121 -1.76 15.02 -6.57
C ILE A 121 -0.95 14.99 -7.88
N ARG A 122 -0.02 15.93 -8.07
CA ARG A 122 0.86 15.97 -9.25
C ARG A 122 1.83 14.78 -9.33
N GLU A 123 2.07 14.07 -8.23
CA GLU A 123 2.88 12.83 -8.20
C GLU A 123 2.16 11.61 -8.76
N PHE A 124 0.84 11.69 -9.03
CA PHE A 124 0.05 10.53 -9.46
C PHE A 124 0.59 9.84 -10.71
N PRO A 125 0.98 10.55 -11.80
CA PRO A 125 1.52 9.89 -12.99
C PRO A 125 2.75 9.03 -12.69
N ARG A 126 3.70 9.54 -11.91
CA ARG A 126 4.89 8.77 -11.50
C ARG A 126 4.48 7.55 -10.68
N TYR A 127 3.69 7.76 -9.63
CA TYR A 127 3.29 6.68 -8.72
C TYR A 127 2.48 5.58 -9.43
N PHE A 128 1.59 5.95 -10.34
CA PHE A 128 0.79 5.00 -11.11
C PHE A 128 1.65 4.25 -12.13
N ALA A 129 2.54 4.94 -12.85
CA ALA A 129 3.46 4.32 -13.79
C ALA A 129 4.36 3.28 -13.12
N GLU A 130 4.94 3.60 -11.96
CA GLU A 130 5.75 2.64 -11.20
C GLU A 130 4.96 1.40 -10.78
N ASN A 131 3.71 1.55 -10.35
CA ASN A 131 2.84 0.41 -10.02
C ASN A 131 2.45 -0.40 -11.28
N ILE A 132 2.21 0.25 -12.42
CA ILE A 132 1.97 -0.42 -13.71
C ILE A 132 3.19 -1.22 -14.12
N ASP A 133 4.40 -0.70 -13.96
CA ASP A 133 5.63 -1.41 -14.28
C ASP A 133 5.83 -2.63 -13.36
N ASN A 134 5.51 -2.51 -12.07
CA ASN A 134 5.48 -3.66 -11.15
C ASN A 134 4.47 -4.72 -11.61
N MET A 135 3.27 -4.31 -12.02
CA MET A 135 2.26 -5.22 -12.57
C MET A 135 2.71 -5.91 -13.86
N ARG A 136 3.40 -5.20 -14.76
CA ARG A 136 4.00 -5.78 -15.97
C ARG A 136 5.05 -6.82 -15.61
N GLU A 137 5.85 -6.61 -14.57
CA GLU A 137 6.76 -7.66 -14.07
C GLU A 137 5.99 -8.87 -13.52
N GLY A 138 4.86 -8.64 -12.85
CA GLY A 138 3.92 -9.71 -12.45
C GLY A 138 3.45 -10.54 -13.64
N MET A 139 3.04 -9.86 -14.72
CA MET A 139 2.64 -10.51 -15.97
C MET A 139 3.78 -11.32 -16.61
N ARG A 140 5.01 -10.81 -16.58
CA ARG A 140 6.20 -11.51 -17.12
C ARG A 140 6.59 -12.73 -16.30
N SER A 141 6.45 -12.66 -14.98
CA SER A 141 6.85 -13.71 -14.03
C SER A 141 5.74 -14.73 -13.75
N GLY A 142 4.54 -14.55 -14.32
CA GLY A 142 3.40 -15.44 -14.08
C GLY A 142 2.79 -15.28 -12.69
N PHE A 143 2.93 -14.10 -12.09
CA PHE A 143 2.37 -13.77 -10.78
C PHE A 143 1.40 -12.60 -10.91
N VAL A 144 0.16 -12.95 -11.21
CA VAL A 144 -0.91 -12.03 -11.59
C VAL A 144 -2.14 -12.29 -10.73
N LEU A 145 -2.98 -11.27 -10.58
CA LEU A 145 -4.25 -11.39 -9.89
C LEU A 145 -5.26 -12.20 -10.73
N PRO A 146 -6.25 -12.83 -10.07
CA PRO A 146 -7.39 -13.44 -10.76
C PRO A 146 -8.29 -12.42 -11.44
N LYS A 147 -8.94 -12.80 -12.55
CA LYS A 147 -9.88 -11.96 -13.30
C LYS A 147 -11.00 -11.39 -12.44
N VAL A 148 -11.54 -12.18 -11.51
CA VAL A 148 -12.60 -11.73 -10.58
C VAL A 148 -12.19 -10.52 -9.74
N ILE A 149 -10.90 -10.38 -9.42
CA ILE A 149 -10.39 -9.21 -8.70
C ILE A 149 -10.44 -7.99 -9.62
N ILE A 150 -10.03 -8.14 -10.88
CA ILE A 150 -10.03 -7.07 -11.88
C ILE A 150 -11.46 -6.62 -12.18
N ASP A 151 -12.39 -7.56 -12.35
CA ASP A 151 -13.82 -7.29 -12.54
C ASP A 151 -14.40 -6.46 -11.39
N GLY A 152 -13.98 -6.75 -10.15
CA GLY A 152 -14.40 -6.01 -8.96
C GLY A 152 -13.83 -4.60 -8.86
N VAL A 153 -12.57 -4.37 -9.25
CA VAL A 153 -11.91 -3.05 -9.06
C VAL A 153 -12.01 -2.11 -10.25
N LEU A 154 -12.09 -2.63 -11.48
CA LEU A 154 -12.06 -1.82 -12.70
C LEU A 154 -13.20 -0.77 -12.76
N PRO A 155 -14.44 -1.06 -12.32
CA PRO A 155 -15.49 -0.03 -12.23
C PRO A 155 -15.10 1.13 -11.31
N THR A 156 -14.49 0.82 -10.16
CA THR A 156 -14.04 1.83 -9.19
C THR A 156 -12.93 2.71 -9.77
N VAL A 157 -11.97 2.12 -10.49
CA VAL A 157 -10.90 2.86 -11.17
C VAL A 157 -11.48 3.77 -12.26
N ARG A 158 -12.40 3.26 -13.10
CA ARG A 158 -13.06 4.05 -14.15
C ARG A 158 -13.91 5.18 -13.59
N ALA A 159 -14.53 5.00 -12.42
CA ALA A 159 -15.31 6.04 -11.77
C ALA A 159 -14.46 7.26 -11.34
N GLN A 160 -13.13 7.16 -11.32
CA GLN A 160 -12.22 8.27 -11.03
C GLN A 160 -11.90 9.13 -12.27
N VAL A 161 -12.46 8.78 -13.43
CA VAL A 161 -12.29 9.53 -14.68
C VAL A 161 -13.47 10.49 -14.82
N TYR A 162 -13.31 11.68 -14.25
CA TYR A 162 -14.35 12.72 -14.20
C TYR A 162 -14.25 13.71 -15.37
N ASP A 163 -15.39 14.27 -15.79
CA ASP A 163 -15.41 15.42 -16.71
C ASP A 163 -15.12 16.74 -15.96
N ASN A 164 -15.70 16.90 -14.77
CA ASN A 164 -15.49 18.05 -13.89
C ASN A 164 -14.59 17.65 -12.71
N PRO A 165 -13.39 18.27 -12.55
CA PRO A 165 -12.51 18.02 -11.42
C PRO A 165 -13.17 18.23 -10.04
N ASP A 166 -14.18 19.10 -9.94
CA ASP A 166 -14.86 19.40 -8.68
C ASP A 166 -15.69 18.21 -8.16
N ASN A 167 -15.97 17.21 -9.00
CA ASN A 167 -16.65 15.97 -8.61
C ASN A 167 -15.69 14.93 -8.01
N SER A 168 -14.38 15.19 -8.02
CA SER A 168 -13.38 14.29 -7.47
C SER A 168 -13.34 14.40 -5.95
N SER A 169 -13.21 13.27 -5.25
CA SER A 169 -12.94 13.26 -3.81
C SER A 169 -11.62 13.96 -3.45
N LEU A 170 -10.70 14.10 -4.41
CA LEU A 170 -9.47 14.88 -4.25
C LEU A 170 -9.72 16.39 -4.20
N PHE A 171 -10.89 16.85 -4.64
CA PHE A 171 -11.27 18.26 -4.56
C PHE A 171 -12.00 18.59 -3.25
N GLU A 172 -12.58 17.61 -2.56
CA GLU A 172 -13.33 17.83 -1.31
C GLU A 172 -12.53 18.64 -0.26
N PRO A 173 -11.25 18.33 0.02
CA PRO A 173 -10.46 19.11 0.98
C PRO A 173 -10.16 20.55 0.53
N ILE A 174 -10.37 20.85 -0.75
CA ILE A 174 -10.10 22.14 -1.39
C ILE A 174 -11.39 22.96 -1.58
N ALA A 175 -12.56 22.32 -1.54
CA ALA A 175 -13.83 23.02 -1.55
C ALA A 175 -13.93 24.00 -0.36
N GLU A 176 -13.46 23.58 0.81
CA GLU A 176 -13.48 24.32 2.07
C GLU A 176 -12.08 24.80 2.50
N VAL A 177 -11.36 25.53 1.62
CA VAL A 177 -10.09 26.17 2.02
C VAL A 177 -10.31 27.09 3.23
N SER A 178 -9.41 27.00 4.22
CA SER A 178 -9.47 27.78 5.46
C SER A 178 -9.75 29.27 5.24
N ASP A 179 -10.70 29.79 6.01
CA ASP A 179 -11.07 31.22 6.11
C ASP A 179 -9.95 32.12 6.63
N ARG A 180 -8.89 31.53 7.20
CA ARG A 180 -7.66 32.23 7.62
C ARG A 180 -6.84 32.73 6.44
N LEU A 181 -7.04 32.17 5.25
CA LEU A 181 -6.36 32.60 4.02
C LEU A 181 -7.19 33.65 3.29
N SER A 182 -6.52 34.58 2.61
CA SER A 182 -7.21 35.60 1.80
C SER A 182 -8.03 34.96 0.68
N ALA A 183 -9.13 35.60 0.27
CA ALA A 183 -9.96 35.11 -0.83
C ALA A 183 -9.19 34.87 -2.14
N VAL A 184 -8.15 35.70 -2.41
CA VAL A 184 -7.27 35.53 -3.57
C VAL A 184 -6.46 34.23 -3.48
N VAL A 185 -5.87 33.95 -2.32
CA VAL A 185 -5.11 32.71 -2.08
C VAL A 185 -6.01 31.49 -2.15
N GLN A 186 -7.20 31.55 -1.55
CA GLN A 186 -8.17 30.45 -1.62
C GLN A 186 -8.53 30.13 -3.08
N GLU A 187 -8.80 31.14 -3.90
CA GLU A 187 -9.15 30.91 -5.30
C GLU A 187 -7.97 30.37 -6.11
N GLN A 188 -6.75 30.84 -5.87
CA GLN A 188 -5.55 30.27 -6.49
C GLN A 188 -5.38 28.78 -6.16
N ILE A 189 -5.56 28.40 -4.89
CA ILE A 189 -5.49 27.00 -4.46
C ILE A 189 -6.56 26.15 -5.19
N ARG A 190 -7.80 26.65 -5.29
CA ARG A 190 -8.87 25.94 -6.02
C ARG A 190 -8.53 25.76 -7.49
N VAL A 191 -8.02 26.79 -8.17
CA VAL A 191 -7.60 26.72 -9.57
C VAL A 191 -6.47 25.70 -9.74
N GLU A 192 -5.45 25.74 -8.89
CA GLU A 192 -4.32 24.82 -8.96
C GLU A 192 -4.71 23.37 -8.67
N ALA A 193 -5.64 23.14 -7.73
CA ALA A 193 -6.15 21.80 -7.44
C ALA A 193 -6.96 21.24 -8.61
N ARG A 194 -7.85 22.03 -9.22
CA ARG A 194 -8.59 21.62 -10.43
C ARG A 194 -7.65 21.22 -11.55
N GLU A 195 -6.60 22.01 -11.76
CA GLU A 195 -5.60 21.73 -12.77
C GLU A 195 -4.79 20.47 -12.43
N ALA A 196 -4.39 20.28 -11.17
CA ALA A 196 -3.70 19.06 -10.74
C ALA A 196 -4.57 17.80 -10.96
N ILE A 197 -5.85 17.87 -10.60
CA ILE A 197 -6.78 16.75 -10.78
C ILE A 197 -7.01 16.47 -12.27
N ARG A 198 -7.24 17.51 -13.08
CA ARG A 198 -7.49 17.39 -14.53
C ARG A 198 -6.28 16.86 -15.28
N SER A 199 -5.09 17.36 -14.98
CA SER A 199 -3.90 17.13 -15.80
C SER A 199 -3.02 15.99 -15.29
N TYR A 200 -3.20 15.55 -14.04
CA TYR A 200 -2.37 14.51 -13.43
C TYR A 200 -3.19 13.33 -12.90
N ALA A 201 -4.20 13.57 -12.05
CA ALA A 201 -4.96 12.48 -11.44
C ALA A 201 -5.85 11.73 -12.45
N ILE A 202 -6.71 12.44 -13.18
CA ILE A 202 -7.65 11.85 -14.13
C ILE A 202 -6.91 11.06 -15.23
N PRO A 203 -5.83 11.58 -15.86
CA PRO A 203 -5.05 10.81 -16.82
C PRO A 203 -4.42 9.55 -16.23
N ALA A 204 -3.87 9.61 -15.01
CA ALA A 204 -3.28 8.44 -14.35
C ALA A 204 -4.32 7.33 -14.09
N PHE A 205 -5.54 7.69 -13.67
CA PHE A 205 -6.64 6.74 -13.52
C PHE A 205 -7.13 6.17 -14.86
N ARG A 206 -7.16 6.99 -15.91
CA ARG A 206 -7.52 6.54 -17.26
C ARG A 206 -6.50 5.52 -17.78
N GLU A 207 -5.21 5.83 -17.67
CA GLU A 207 -4.13 4.95 -18.06
C GLU A 207 -4.19 3.62 -17.30
N LEU A 208 -4.41 3.66 -15.98
CA LEU A 208 -4.60 2.46 -15.18
C LEU A 208 -5.81 1.63 -15.64
N ALA A 209 -6.95 2.27 -15.92
CA ALA A 209 -8.14 1.56 -16.39
C ALA A 209 -7.91 0.88 -17.74
N GLU A 210 -7.24 1.58 -18.67
CA GLU A 210 -6.89 1.06 -19.99
C GLU A 210 -5.88 -0.10 -19.87
N PHE A 211 -4.85 0.04 -19.04
CA PHE A 211 -3.89 -1.01 -18.75
C PHE A 211 -4.57 -2.25 -18.16
N LEU A 212 -5.38 -2.08 -17.11
CA LEU A 212 -6.08 -3.18 -16.45
C LEU A 212 -6.98 -3.94 -17.42
N GLN A 213 -7.69 -3.22 -18.28
CA GLN A 213 -8.60 -3.81 -19.25
C GLN A 213 -7.88 -4.51 -20.42
N ASN A 214 -6.90 -3.82 -21.02
CA ASN A 214 -6.37 -4.21 -22.34
C ASN A 214 -5.07 -5.01 -22.24
N GLU A 215 -4.28 -4.83 -21.18
CA GLU A 215 -3.01 -5.52 -20.98
C GLU A 215 -3.10 -6.56 -19.87
N TYR A 216 -3.59 -6.18 -18.67
CA TYR A 216 -3.56 -7.05 -17.50
C TYR A 216 -4.65 -8.14 -17.53
N TYR A 217 -5.89 -7.80 -17.84
CA TYR A 217 -7.03 -8.74 -17.84
C TYR A 217 -6.83 -9.96 -18.77
N PRO A 218 -6.29 -9.81 -20.00
CA PRO A 218 -5.99 -10.97 -20.85
C PRO A 218 -4.96 -11.94 -20.26
N MET A 219 -4.07 -11.45 -19.38
CA MET A 219 -3.02 -12.24 -18.72
C MET A 219 -3.43 -12.72 -17.32
N ALA A 220 -4.50 -12.17 -16.74
CA ALA A 220 -5.01 -12.54 -15.43
C ALA A 220 -5.49 -14.01 -15.39
N THR A 221 -5.33 -14.66 -14.24
CA THR A 221 -5.71 -16.06 -14.06
C THR A 221 -7.22 -16.22 -13.84
N GLU A 222 -7.77 -17.37 -14.24
CA GLU A 222 -9.14 -17.77 -13.88
C GLU A 222 -9.20 -18.35 -12.44
N GLY A 223 -8.12 -19.02 -12.02
CA GLY A 223 -8.02 -19.66 -10.70
C GLY A 223 -7.78 -18.64 -9.60
N ILE A 224 -8.31 -18.91 -8.40
CA ILE A 224 -8.17 -18.02 -7.24
C ILE A 224 -7.10 -18.48 -6.25
N ALA A 225 -6.49 -19.65 -6.46
CA ALA A 225 -5.58 -20.23 -5.51
C ALA A 225 -4.18 -19.60 -5.65
N ALA A 226 -3.66 -19.05 -4.55
CA ALA A 226 -2.33 -18.44 -4.54
C ALA A 226 -1.21 -19.44 -4.92
N GLN A 227 -1.40 -20.72 -4.61
CA GLN A 227 -0.50 -21.82 -4.98
C GLN A 227 -0.32 -21.99 -6.49
N ASP A 228 -1.29 -21.54 -7.30
CA ASP A 228 -1.22 -21.64 -8.77
C ASP A 228 -0.28 -20.57 -9.36
N LEU A 229 0.16 -19.60 -8.56
CA LEU A 229 1.10 -18.56 -8.96
C LEU A 229 2.56 -19.08 -8.89
N SER A 230 3.44 -18.43 -9.64
CA SER A 230 4.89 -18.66 -9.51
C SER A 230 5.36 -18.40 -8.06
N ASN A 231 6.01 -19.37 -7.42
CA ASN A 231 6.36 -19.35 -6.00
C ASN A 231 5.15 -19.18 -5.04
N GLY A 232 3.98 -19.67 -5.46
CA GLY A 232 2.72 -19.56 -4.74
C GLY A 232 2.74 -20.11 -3.31
N ASP A 233 3.40 -21.25 -3.09
CA ASP A 233 3.52 -21.86 -1.75
C ASP A 233 4.31 -20.98 -0.78
N ALA A 234 5.45 -20.44 -1.24
CA ALA A 234 6.28 -19.54 -0.44
C ALA A 234 5.54 -18.22 -0.16
N PHE A 235 4.84 -17.69 -1.17
CA PHE A 235 3.97 -16.54 -0.98
C PHE A 235 2.87 -16.82 0.04
N TYR A 236 2.14 -17.93 -0.07
CA TYR A 236 1.05 -18.25 0.85
C TYR A 236 1.53 -18.47 2.29
N ALA A 237 2.68 -19.16 2.46
CA ALA A 237 3.33 -19.31 3.76
C ALA A 237 3.73 -17.95 4.37
N HIS A 238 4.26 -17.04 3.55
CA HIS A 238 4.56 -15.68 3.97
C HIS A 238 3.28 -14.93 4.41
N GLN A 239 2.18 -15.05 3.66
CA GLN A 239 0.90 -14.43 4.04
C GLN A 239 0.35 -14.99 5.36
N ILE A 240 0.47 -16.29 5.62
CA ILE A 240 0.11 -16.89 6.92
C ILE A 240 0.90 -16.21 8.04
N LYS A 241 2.22 -16.10 7.89
CA LYS A 241 3.10 -15.48 8.88
C LYS A 241 2.74 -14.01 9.13
N VAL A 242 2.46 -13.24 8.07
CA VAL A 242 2.12 -11.81 8.17
C VAL A 242 0.77 -11.60 8.86
N TYR A 243 -0.26 -12.36 8.50
CA TYR A 243 -1.63 -12.11 8.99
C TYR A 243 -1.97 -12.83 10.30
N THR A 244 -1.28 -13.91 10.64
CA THR A 244 -1.63 -14.73 11.82
C THR A 244 -0.52 -14.79 12.87
N THR A 245 0.66 -14.23 12.56
CA THR A 245 1.91 -14.35 13.36
C THR A 245 2.36 -15.79 13.62
N ARG A 246 1.74 -16.79 12.98
CA ARG A 246 2.11 -18.20 13.08
C ARG A 246 3.27 -18.54 12.15
N THR A 247 4.29 -19.18 12.70
CA THR A 247 5.46 -19.71 11.97
C THR A 247 5.65 -21.20 12.18
N ASP A 248 4.83 -21.81 13.04
CA ASP A 248 4.90 -23.18 13.51
C ASP A 248 3.85 -24.10 12.87
N LEU A 249 2.91 -23.54 12.10
CA LEU A 249 1.84 -24.27 11.44
C LEU A 249 1.91 -24.15 9.92
N SER A 250 1.65 -25.26 9.23
CA SER A 250 1.40 -25.29 7.79
C SER A 250 -0.04 -24.88 7.45
N ALA A 251 -0.27 -24.54 6.18
CA ALA A 251 -1.62 -24.29 5.64
C ALA A 251 -2.57 -25.47 5.91
N ASP A 252 -2.12 -26.71 5.70
CA ASP A 252 -2.92 -27.91 5.94
C ASP A 252 -3.29 -28.10 7.41
N GLN A 253 -2.34 -27.81 8.33
CA GLN A 253 -2.61 -27.87 9.77
C GLN A 253 -3.65 -26.83 10.17
N ILE A 254 -3.54 -25.60 9.65
CA ILE A 254 -4.52 -24.53 9.88
C ILE A 254 -5.89 -24.94 9.33
N HIS A 255 -5.94 -25.52 8.12
CA HIS A 255 -7.20 -25.99 7.53
C HIS A 255 -7.88 -27.05 8.38
N ASN A 256 -7.14 -28.06 8.84
CA ASN A 256 -7.68 -29.14 9.67
C ASN A 256 -8.15 -28.64 11.05
N ILE A 257 -7.46 -27.66 11.64
CA ILE A 257 -7.93 -26.98 12.86
C ILE A 257 -9.27 -26.28 12.56
N GLY A 258 -9.36 -25.54 11.45
CA GLY A 258 -10.59 -24.86 11.03
C GLY A 258 -11.77 -25.82 10.86
N LEU A 259 -11.58 -26.95 10.17
CA LEU A 259 -12.63 -27.97 10.01
C LEU A 259 -13.11 -28.52 11.36
N SER A 260 -12.17 -28.76 12.28
CA SER A 260 -12.48 -29.26 13.62
C SER A 260 -13.29 -28.24 14.44
N GLU A 261 -12.91 -26.96 14.37
CA GLU A 261 -13.63 -25.88 15.06
C GLU A 261 -15.02 -25.63 14.47
N VAL A 262 -15.18 -25.70 13.14
CA VAL A 262 -16.50 -25.60 12.51
C VAL A 262 -17.42 -26.72 12.99
N ALA A 263 -16.95 -27.96 13.03
CA ALA A 263 -17.72 -29.08 13.53
C ALA A 263 -18.11 -28.89 15.01
N ARG A 264 -17.15 -28.47 15.85
CA ARG A 264 -17.41 -28.20 17.28
C ARG A 264 -18.47 -27.12 17.50
N ILE A 265 -18.32 -25.98 16.82
CA ILE A 265 -19.25 -24.85 16.95
C ILE A 265 -20.65 -25.23 16.44
N HIS A 266 -20.74 -26.01 15.35
CA HIS A 266 -22.03 -26.49 14.84
C HIS A 266 -22.78 -27.34 15.86
N THR A 267 -22.08 -28.30 16.50
CA THR A 267 -22.67 -29.12 17.57
C THR A 267 -23.16 -28.25 18.71
N GLU A 268 -22.36 -27.28 19.16
CA GLU A 268 -22.77 -26.35 20.24
C GLU A 268 -23.99 -25.50 19.84
N MET A 269 -24.14 -25.14 18.57
CA MET A 269 -25.33 -24.42 18.08
C MET A 269 -26.58 -25.29 18.03
N GLU A 270 -26.45 -26.59 17.76
CA GLU A 270 -27.58 -27.54 17.74
C GLU A 270 -28.10 -27.86 19.15
N GLU A 271 -27.28 -27.68 20.19
CA GLU A 271 -27.63 -27.92 21.59
C GLU A 271 -28.39 -26.75 22.26
N VAL A 272 -28.51 -25.60 21.57
CA VAL A 272 -29.20 -24.37 22.04
C VAL A 272 -30.59 -24.24 21.41
#